data_AF-A0A2N5KFM9-F1
#
_entry.id   AF-A0A2N5KFM9-F1
#
_cell.length_a   1.000
_cell.length_b   1.000
_cell.length_c   1.000
_cell.angle_alpha   90.00
_cell.angle_beta   90.00
_cell.angle_gamma   90.00
#
_symmetry.space_group_name_H-M   'P 1'
#
loop_
_entity.id
_entity.type
_entity.pdbx_description
1 polymer ?
#
loop_
_entity_poly.entity_id
_entity_poly.type
_entity_poly.pdbx_seq_one_letter_code
_entity_poly.pdbx_strand_id
1 'polypeptide(L)'
;MIFDIVAVTQHVTYVKQIDNVRHMLGRHVVKYLVLALVVFLVLVLSTFGIQNPSPVNVRFLQFQSGFVPLYVIMLVSTVIGMALALLVGLPGRIQRQLETRRLRQQLSDAEKQIAELKERVPAPVMQPLPEELSARAV
;
A
#
# COMPACT_ATOMS: atom_id res chain seq x y z
N MET A 1 -21.88 15.16 29.69
CA MET A 1 -22.39 14.90 28.32
C MET A 1 -21.66 15.72 27.25
N ILE A 2 -21.67 17.06 27.29
CA ILE A 2 -20.95 17.89 26.28
C ILE A 2 -19.41 17.72 26.39
N PHE A 3 -18.87 17.65 27.61
CA PHE A 3 -17.43 17.48 27.84
C PHE A 3 -16.87 16.14 27.32
N ASP A 4 -17.65 15.06 27.37
CA ASP A 4 -17.23 13.75 26.85
C ASP A 4 -17.11 13.75 25.32
N ILE A 5 -18.04 14.44 24.63
CA ILE A 5 -18.05 14.52 23.15
C ILE A 5 -16.84 15.33 22.64
N VAL A 6 -16.49 16.41 23.33
CA VAL A 6 -15.31 17.22 22.99
C VAL A 6 -14.03 16.42 23.22
N ALA A 7 -13.93 15.67 24.33
CA ALA A 7 -12.77 14.83 24.63
C ALA A 7 -12.58 13.70 23.61
N VAL A 8 -13.67 13.03 23.21
CA VAL A 8 -13.62 11.98 22.17
C VAL A 8 -13.24 12.57 20.81
N THR A 9 -13.77 13.73 20.46
CA THR A 9 -13.43 14.41 19.19
C THR A 9 -11.97 14.84 19.13
N GLN A 10 -11.46 15.39 20.24
CA GLN A 10 -10.04 15.72 20.41
C GLN A 10 -9.16 14.48 20.25
N HIS A 11 -9.52 13.37 20.89
CA HIS A 11 -8.75 12.13 20.84
C HIS A 11 -8.70 11.52 19.43
N VAL A 12 -9.82 11.55 18.70
CA VAL A 12 -9.87 11.08 17.30
C VAL A 12 -9.05 11.97 16.36
N THR A 13 -9.08 13.30 16.60
CA THR A 13 -8.30 14.26 15.82
C THR A 13 -6.79 14.09 16.08
N TYR A 14 -6.41 13.82 17.32
CA TYR A 14 -5.02 13.61 17.73
C TYR A 14 -4.41 12.39 17.05
N VAL A 15 -5.12 11.26 17.04
CA VAL A 15 -4.67 10.03 16.37
C VAL A 15 -4.52 10.24 14.86
N LYS A 16 -5.47 10.95 14.23
CA LYS A 16 -5.43 11.25 12.79
C LYS A 16 -4.27 12.18 12.41
N GLN A 17 -3.85 13.06 13.32
CA GLN A 17 -2.72 13.96 13.11
C GLN A 17 -1.37 13.21 13.09
N ILE A 18 -1.21 12.20 13.95
CA ILE A 18 0.01 11.37 14.03
C ILE A 18 0.19 10.55 12.74
N ASP A 19 -0.90 9.99 12.22
CA ASP A 19 -0.87 9.24 10.95
C ASP A 19 -0.55 10.14 9.76
N ASN A 20 -1.07 11.37 9.73
CA ASN A 20 -0.81 12.30 8.64
C ASN A 20 0.66 12.74 8.58
N VAL A 21 1.27 13.01 9.74
CA VAL A 21 2.71 13.36 9.85
C VAL A 21 3.59 12.19 9.40
N ARG A 22 3.26 10.95 9.82
CA ARG A 22 3.98 9.74 9.39
C ARG A 22 3.91 9.54 7.86
N HIS A 23 2.75 9.80 7.26
CA HIS A 23 2.58 9.69 5.81
C HIS A 23 3.34 10.77 5.03
N MET A 24 3.45 11.98 5.58
CA MET A 24 4.26 13.06 4.99
C MET A 24 5.76 12.74 5.07
N LEU A 25 6.26 12.34 6.24
CA LEU A 25 7.67 11.94 6.41
C LEU A 25 8.05 10.79 5.48
N GLY A 26 7.25 9.72 5.45
CA GLY A 26 7.54 8.54 4.62
C GLY A 26 7.62 8.87 3.13
N ARG A 27 6.76 9.76 2.63
CA ARG A 27 6.77 10.17 1.22
C ARG A 27 8.01 10.98 0.84
N HIS A 28 8.53 11.81 1.74
CA HIS A 28 9.79 12.53 1.50
C HIS A 28 10.99 11.57 1.58
N VAL A 29 11.04 10.71 2.59
CA VAL A 29 12.10 9.71 2.75
C VAL A 29 12.20 8.78 1.53
N VAL A 30 11.07 8.28 1.02
CA VAL A 30 11.06 7.44 -0.19
C VAL A 30 11.55 8.21 -1.41
N LYS A 31 11.15 9.48 -1.59
CA LYS A 31 11.64 10.32 -2.69
C LYS A 31 13.16 10.51 -2.63
N TYR A 32 13.70 10.81 -1.46
CA TYR A 32 15.15 10.99 -1.28
C TYR A 32 15.91 9.67 -1.45
N LEU A 33 15.37 8.54 -0.99
CA LEU A 33 15.95 7.21 -1.21
C LEU A 33 16.00 6.85 -2.70
N VAL A 34 14.90 7.08 -3.43
CA VAL A 34 14.86 6.84 -4.88
C VAL A 34 15.87 7.74 -5.59
N LEU A 35 15.94 9.02 -5.23
CA LEU A 35 16.91 9.94 -5.82
C LEU A 35 18.35 9.49 -5.55
N ALA A 36 18.67 9.11 -4.31
CA ALA A 36 19.99 8.62 -3.94
C ALA A 36 20.37 7.36 -4.72
N LEU A 37 19.42 6.42 -4.90
CA LEU A 37 19.63 5.21 -5.68
C LEU A 37 19.90 5.53 -7.16
N VAL A 38 19.16 6.46 -7.76
CA VAL A 38 19.36 6.88 -9.16
C VAL A 38 20.74 7.51 -9.33
N VAL A 39 21.11 8.43 -8.44
CA VAL A 39 22.44 9.08 -8.47
C VAL A 39 23.55 8.04 -8.33
N PHE A 40 23.42 7.11 -7.39
CA PHE A 40 24.36 6.01 -7.20
C PHE A 40 24.50 5.17 -8.47
N LEU A 41 23.39 4.78 -9.10
CA LEU A 41 23.41 3.98 -10.32
C LEU A 41 24.10 4.73 -11.48
N VAL A 42 23.82 6.02 -11.63
CA VAL A 42 24.48 6.86 -12.64
C VAL A 42 25.98 6.93 -12.40
N LEU A 43 26.43 7.12 -11.16
CA LEU A 43 27.85 7.14 -10.81
C LEU A 43 28.53 5.81 -11.13
N VAL A 44 27.92 4.68 -10.77
CA VAL A 44 28.44 3.34 -11.07
C VAL A 44 28.54 3.14 -12.58
N LEU A 45 27.48 3.43 -13.34
CA LEU A 45 27.46 3.26 -14.80
C LEU A 45 28.46 4.18 -15.51
N SER A 46 28.58 5.43 -15.05
CA SER A 46 29.54 6.39 -15.60
C SER A 46 30.97 5.95 -15.33
N THR A 47 31.27 5.53 -14.11
CA THR A 47 32.57 4.96 -13.74
C THR A 47 32.88 3.71 -14.56
N PHE A 48 31.88 2.84 -14.76
CA PHE A 48 32.03 1.64 -15.57
C PHE A 48 32.35 1.98 -17.04
N GLY A 49 31.72 3.01 -17.61
CA GLY A 49 32.01 3.48 -18.97
C GLY A 49 33.39 4.12 -19.13
N ILE A 50 33.86 4.85 -18.12
CA ILE A 50 35.21 5.46 -18.13
C ILE A 50 36.29 4.39 -17.93
N GLN A 51 36.10 3.44 -17.01
CA GLN A 51 37.10 2.42 -16.68
C GLN A 51 37.10 1.24 -17.66
N ASN A 52 35.95 0.94 -18.27
CA ASN A 52 35.82 -0.09 -19.30
C ASN A 52 35.41 0.56 -20.63
N PRO A 53 36.29 1.38 -21.24
CA PRO A 53 36.05 1.94 -22.56
C PRO A 53 36.10 0.87 -23.66
N SER A 54 36.49 -0.36 -23.29
CA SER A 54 36.56 -1.50 -24.20
C SER A 54 35.19 -1.73 -24.87
N PRO A 55 35.12 -1.53 -26.19
CA PRO A 55 33.90 -1.67 -26.95
C PRO A 55 33.56 -3.15 -27.05
N VAL A 56 32.30 -3.50 -26.78
CA VAL A 56 31.84 -4.87 -26.89
C VAL A 56 31.07 -5.03 -28.19
N ASN A 57 31.60 -5.88 -29.07
CA ASN A 57 30.93 -6.27 -30.29
C ASN A 57 29.82 -7.27 -29.94
N VAL A 58 28.56 -6.83 -30.03
CA VAL A 58 27.42 -7.76 -29.98
C VAL A 58 27.15 -8.23 -31.41
N ARG A 59 27.28 -9.54 -31.63
CA ARG A 59 27.03 -10.17 -32.92
C ARG A 59 25.77 -11.02 -32.81
N PHE A 60 24.72 -10.63 -33.54
CA PHE A 60 23.42 -11.29 -33.50
C PHE A 60 23.04 -11.75 -34.91
N LEU A 61 23.14 -13.06 -35.16
CA LEU A 61 22.99 -13.70 -36.48
C LEU A 61 23.91 -13.08 -37.56
N GLN A 62 23.37 -12.17 -38.38
CA GLN A 62 24.08 -11.46 -39.46
C GLN A 62 24.34 -9.98 -39.12
N PHE A 63 23.79 -9.49 -38.02
CA PHE A 63 23.96 -8.12 -37.57
C PHE A 63 25.12 -8.04 -36.60
N GLN A 64 26.08 -7.18 -36.92
CA GLN A 64 27.15 -6.80 -36.02
C GLN A 64 26.86 -5.37 -35.54
N SER A 65 26.61 -5.23 -34.24
CA SER A 65 26.59 -3.90 -33.64
C SER A 65 28.00 -3.31 -33.72
N GLY A 66 28.10 -2.01 -33.99
CA GLY A 66 29.38 -1.30 -33.97
C GLY A 66 29.99 -1.20 -32.57
N PHE A 67 30.83 -0.20 -32.35
CA PHE A 67 31.43 0.07 -31.05
C PHE A 67 30.36 0.53 -30.05
N VAL A 68 29.74 -0.42 -29.34
CA VAL A 68 28.77 -0.14 -28.28
C VAL A 68 29.42 -0.31 -26.91
N PRO A 69 29.40 0.72 -26.05
CA PRO A 69 29.88 0.58 -24.68
C PRO A 69 29.01 -0.38 -23.84
N LEU A 70 29.65 -1.16 -22.97
CA LEU A 70 29.00 -2.16 -22.10
C LEU A 70 27.85 -1.61 -21.26
N TYR A 71 27.99 -0.40 -20.72
CA TYR A 71 26.96 0.21 -19.86
C TYR A 71 25.64 0.43 -20.60
N VAL A 72 25.68 0.67 -21.91
CA VAL A 72 24.48 0.83 -22.74
C VAL A 72 23.71 -0.49 -22.81
N ILE A 73 24.42 -1.60 -23.02
CA ILE A 73 23.83 -2.94 -23.08
C ILE A 73 23.20 -3.29 -21.73
N MET A 74 23.88 -3.00 -20.63
CA MET A 74 23.36 -3.23 -19.27
C MET A 74 22.11 -2.39 -18.98
N LEU A 75 22.08 -1.13 -19.39
CA LEU A 75 20.91 -0.28 -19.23
C LEU A 75 19.71 -0.82 -20.02
N VAL A 76 19.91 -1.14 -21.30
CA VAL A 76 18.85 -1.66 -22.17
C VAL A 76 18.30 -2.98 -21.63
N SER A 77 19.17 -3.92 -21.23
CA SER A 77 18.73 -5.20 -20.67
C SER A 77 17.98 -5.02 -19.35
N THR A 78 18.40 -4.09 -18.50
CA THR A 78 17.72 -3.76 -17.24
C THR A 78 16.34 -3.16 -17.48
N VAL A 79 16.22 -2.22 -18.43
CA VAL A 79 14.94 -1.61 -18.80
C VAL A 79 13.98 -2.67 -19.34
N ILE A 80 14.45 -3.57 -20.19
CA ILE A 80 13.66 -4.68 -20.70
C ILE A 80 13.22 -5.61 -19.55
N GLY A 81 14.15 -5.99 -18.66
CA GLY A 81 13.85 -6.81 -17.49
C GLY A 81 12.80 -6.16 -16.57
N MET A 82 12.90 -4.86 -16.35
CA MET A 82 11.91 -4.09 -15.57
C MET A 82 10.55 -4.05 -16.27
N ALA A 83 10.51 -3.81 -17.59
CA ALA A 83 9.27 -3.82 -18.35
C ALA A 83 8.57 -5.17 -18.28
N LEU A 84 9.32 -6.27 -18.39
CA LEU A 84 8.80 -7.64 -18.24
C LEU A 84 8.29 -7.88 -16.81
N ALA A 85 9.05 -7.49 -15.79
CA ALA A 85 8.63 -7.62 -14.39
C ALA A 85 7.33 -6.84 -14.11
N LEU A 86 7.18 -5.65 -14.68
CA LEU A 86 5.94 -4.88 -14.60
C LEU A 86 4.79 -5.58 -15.31
N LEU A 87 5.02 -6.08 -16.53
CA LEU A 87 4.02 -6.78 -17.32
C LEU A 87 3.49 -8.02 -16.59
N VAL A 88 4.38 -8.78 -15.96
CA VAL A 88 4.06 -9.97 -15.16
C VAL A 88 3.45 -9.61 -13.79
N GLY A 89 3.88 -8.50 -13.18
CA GLY A 89 3.43 -8.06 -11.86
C GLY A 89 2.08 -7.32 -11.83
N LEU A 90 1.61 -6.83 -12.97
CA LEU A 90 0.32 -6.15 -13.13
C LEU A 90 -0.90 -6.99 -12.69
N PRO A 91 -1.10 -8.25 -13.14
CA PRO A 91 -2.29 -9.02 -12.79
C PRO A 91 -2.46 -9.24 -11.28
N GLY A 92 -1.36 -9.49 -10.55
CA GLY A 92 -1.40 -9.70 -9.10
C GLY A 92 -1.78 -8.44 -8.31
N ARG A 93 -1.40 -7.25 -8.78
CA ARG A 93 -1.81 -5.98 -8.14
C ARG A 93 -3.27 -5.65 -8.39
N ILE A 94 -3.77 -5.94 -9.60
CA ILE A 94 -5.16 -5.68 -9.97
C ILE A 94 -6.11 -6.60 -9.18
N GLN A 95 -5.81 -7.90 -9.09
CA GLN A 95 -6.62 -8.85 -8.32
C GLN A 95 -6.72 -8.44 -6.85
N ARG A 96 -5.60 -8.08 -6.22
CA ARG A 96 -5.58 -7.61 -4.82
C ARG A 96 -6.41 -6.34 -4.62
N GLN A 97 -6.35 -5.39 -5.56
CA GLN A 97 -7.17 -4.17 -5.48
C GLN A 97 -8.67 -4.46 -5.62
N LEU A 98 -9.05 -5.37 -6.52
CA LEU A 98 -10.45 -5.78 -6.69
C LEU A 98 -10.98 -6.54 -5.48
N GLU A 99 -10.17 -7.42 -4.90
CA GLU A 99 -10.50 -8.17 -3.68
C GLU A 99 -10.68 -7.21 -2.49
N THR A 100 -9.79 -6.22 -2.34
CA THR A 100 -9.93 -5.18 -1.31
C THR A 100 -11.22 -4.36 -1.50
N ARG A 101 -11.63 -4.08 -2.74
CA ARG A 101 -12.89 -3.39 -3.02
C ARG A 101 -14.11 -4.26 -2.70
N ARG A 102 -14.08 -5.55 -3.05
CA ARG A 102 -15.14 -6.50 -2.69
C ARG A 102 -15.29 -6.66 -1.18
N LEU A 103 -14.17 -6.85 -0.47
CA LEU A 103 -14.16 -6.96 1.00
C LEU A 103 -14.74 -5.70 1.67
N ARG A 104 -14.42 -4.51 1.16
CA ARG A 104 -15.00 -3.24 1.66
C ARG A 104 -16.50 -3.14 1.41
N GLN A 105 -16.99 -3.60 0.25
CA GLN A 105 -18.43 -3.63 -0.04
C GLN A 105 -19.15 -4.60 0.90
N GLN A 106 -18.62 -5.81 1.09
CA GLN A 106 -19.18 -6.79 2.00
C GLN A 106 -19.24 -6.29 3.45
N LEU A 107 -18.19 -5.59 3.91
CA LEU A 107 -18.21 -4.93 5.22
C LEU A 107 -19.31 -3.89 5.32
N SER A 108 -19.44 -3.01 4.32
CA SER A 108 -20.49 -1.98 4.32
C SER A 108 -21.89 -2.58 4.30
N ASP A 109 -22.10 -3.69 3.59
CA ASP A 109 -23.41 -4.34 3.52
C ASP A 109 -23.73 -5.09 4.81
N ALA A 110 -22.73 -5.74 5.43
CA ALA A 110 -22.88 -6.36 6.74
C ALA A 110 -23.18 -5.33 7.84
N GLU A 111 -22.51 -4.17 7.83
CA GLU A 111 -22.78 -3.07 8.77
C GLU A 111 -24.21 -2.54 8.62
N LYS A 112 -24.71 -2.41 7.38
CA LYS A 112 -26.10 -2.01 7.12
C LYS A 112 -27.12 -3.03 7.63
N GLN A 113 -26.86 -4.33 7.39
CA GLN A 113 -27.74 -5.39 7.88
C GLN A 113 -27.78 -5.41 9.42
N ILE A 114 -26.62 -5.24 10.08
CA ILE A 114 -26.56 -5.13 11.54
C ILE A 114 -27.35 -3.91 12.02
N ALA A 115 -27.23 -2.76 11.35
CA ALA A 115 -27.98 -1.56 11.71
C ALA A 115 -29.51 -1.77 11.56
N GLU A 116 -29.95 -2.36 10.45
CA GLU A 116 -31.37 -2.65 10.19
C GLU A 116 -31.94 -3.68 11.18
N LEU A 117 -31.19 -4.74 11.49
CA LEU A 117 -31.57 -5.72 12.51
C LEU A 117 -31.66 -5.10 13.90
N LYS A 118 -30.77 -4.17 14.23
CA LYS A 118 -30.75 -3.45 15.52
C LYS A 118 -31.88 -2.42 15.63
N GLU A 119 -32.40 -1.93 14.51
CA GLU A 119 -33.56 -1.06 14.43
C GLU A 119 -34.88 -1.86 14.47
N ARG A 120 -34.91 -3.05 13.85
CA ARG A 120 -36.06 -3.98 13.90
C ARG A 120 -36.21 -4.75 15.21
N VAL A 121 -35.12 -4.95 15.96
CA VAL A 121 -35.18 -5.51 17.30
C VAL A 121 -35.28 -4.33 18.28
N PRO A 122 -36.49 -3.98 18.77
CA PRO A 122 -36.59 -3.01 19.85
C PRO A 122 -35.69 -3.49 20.99
N ALA A 123 -34.94 -2.55 21.58
CA ALA A 123 -34.02 -2.81 22.69
C ALA A 123 -34.64 -3.89 23.58
N PRO A 124 -33.91 -4.99 23.89
CA PRO A 124 -34.45 -6.04 24.74
C PRO A 124 -35.11 -5.34 25.89
N VAL A 125 -36.44 -5.45 25.99
CA VAL A 125 -37.13 -5.04 27.19
C VAL A 125 -36.40 -5.86 28.22
N MET A 126 -35.51 -5.22 28.97
CA MET A 126 -34.98 -5.79 30.20
C MET A 126 -36.24 -5.87 31.04
N GLN A 127 -36.99 -6.95 30.86
CA GLN A 127 -38.03 -7.33 31.76
C GLN A 127 -37.28 -7.39 33.07
N PRO A 128 -37.55 -6.46 34.01
CA PRO A 128 -36.95 -6.58 35.33
C PRO A 128 -37.23 -8.01 35.77
N LEU A 129 -36.18 -8.70 36.24
CA LEU A 129 -36.28 -10.10 36.67
C LEU A 129 -37.63 -10.26 37.37
N PRO A 130 -38.49 -11.22 36.95
CA PRO A 130 -39.80 -11.39 37.56
C PRO A 130 -39.63 -11.36 39.07
N GLU A 131 -40.32 -10.46 39.78
CA GLU A 131 -40.20 -10.34 41.24
C GLU A 131 -40.42 -11.71 41.93
N GLU A 132 -41.16 -12.61 41.28
CA GLU A 132 -41.37 -14.00 41.69
C GLU A 132 -40.09 -14.83 41.83
N LEU A 133 -39.03 -14.53 41.09
CA LEU A 133 -37.71 -15.17 41.20
C LEU A 133 -36.86 -14.55 42.32
N SER A 134 -37.09 -13.29 42.67
CA SER A 134 -36.43 -12.64 43.82
C SER A 134 -37.06 -13.02 45.17
N ALA A 135 -38.38 -13.24 45.20
CA ALA A 135 -39.12 -13.65 46.39
C ALA A 135 -38.98 -15.14 46.73
N ARG A 136 -38.53 -15.97 45.78
CA ARG A 136 -38.24 -17.41 46.00
C ARG A 136 -36.78 -17.68 46.43
N ALA A 137 -35.92 -16.66 46.39
CA ALA A 137 -34.49 -16.79 46.68
C ALA A 137 -34.09 -16.29 48.09
N VAL A 138 -35.06 -15.93 48.94
CA VAL A 138 -34.89 -15.53 50.36
C VAL A 138 -35.72 -16.46 51.23
#